data_AF-A0A7C3LCV4-F1
#
_entry.id   AF-A0A7C3LCV4-F1
#
_cell.length_a   1.000
_cell.length_b   1.000
_cell.length_c   1.000
_cell.angle_alpha   90.00
_cell.angle_beta   90.00
_cell.angle_gamma   90.00
#
_symmetry.space_group_name_H-M   'P 1'
#
loop_
_entity.id
_entity.type
_entity.pdbx_description
1 polymer ?
#
loop_
_entity_poly.entity_id
_entity_poly.type
_entity_poly.pdbx_seq_one_letter_code
_entity_poly.pdbx_strand_id
1 'polypeptide(L)'
;MKKLTFLTMGGLVTAVLLTLFFAASPAASAQERFLPEDTPDAETGLAIFNERCTVCHGDTAQGDGPQAIEAGLEPTIFADPEFRLTAQPQRMYDFITNGNLANGMPPFGPASSNPIAEMDRWHLIAAIYSFSTPPESIALGEEIVTEQGGADWPDTDYWFTRTNEDALADLEAGDFGLDTADLSDEEKMAVVDYGRAQSYNFLDPFAPPEPIKEAIISGQVINGSTDEPVSEGTVTLRAFTFDLEEMLNETTELDEDGRYSFTLTDVDPEWVYLASVENEDLTFNSSAAQI
;
A
#
# COMPACT_ATOMS: atom_id res chain seq x y z
N MET A 1 25.22 17.37 -105.26
CA MET A 1 24.79 16.35 -104.28
C MET A 1 24.99 16.94 -102.89
N LYS A 2 23.96 16.84 -102.05
CA LYS A 2 23.72 17.58 -100.81
C LYS A 2 24.84 17.41 -99.78
N LYS A 3 25.29 18.51 -99.16
CA LYS A 3 25.96 18.47 -97.84
C LYS A 3 25.15 19.31 -96.86
N LEU A 4 24.84 18.66 -95.76
CA LEU A 4 23.82 18.94 -94.77
C LEU A 4 24.36 19.92 -93.74
N THR A 5 23.62 20.99 -93.45
CA THR A 5 23.90 21.96 -92.39
C THR A 5 23.45 21.36 -91.05
N PHE A 6 24.36 21.13 -90.12
CA PHE A 6 24.03 20.73 -88.75
C PHE A 6 23.91 21.98 -87.86
N LEU A 7 22.69 22.19 -87.36
CA LEU A 7 22.36 23.18 -86.34
C LEU A 7 22.55 22.52 -84.97
N THR A 8 23.59 22.87 -84.22
CA THR A 8 23.80 22.39 -82.86
C THR A 8 22.98 23.22 -81.87
N MET A 9 21.92 22.60 -81.33
CA MET A 9 21.10 23.08 -80.23
C MET A 9 21.88 22.91 -78.92
N GLY A 10 22.41 23.99 -78.34
CA GLY A 10 23.00 23.98 -77.00
C GLY A 10 21.90 24.02 -75.94
N GLY A 11 21.55 22.85 -75.38
CA GLY A 11 20.62 22.74 -74.27
C GLY A 11 21.23 23.25 -72.96
N LEU A 12 20.52 24.16 -72.29
CA LEU A 12 20.82 24.63 -70.94
C LEU A 12 20.48 23.50 -69.95
N VAL A 13 21.48 22.87 -69.34
CA VAL A 13 21.28 21.90 -68.26
C VAL A 13 21.18 22.67 -66.95
N THR A 14 19.96 22.93 -66.48
CA THR A 14 19.71 23.46 -65.14
C THR A 14 19.83 22.30 -64.13
N ALA A 15 20.93 22.26 -63.38
CA ALA A 15 21.08 21.31 -62.28
C ALA A 15 20.16 21.73 -61.12
N VAL A 16 19.05 21.02 -60.94
CA VAL A 16 18.22 21.14 -59.74
C VAL A 16 18.88 20.32 -58.63
N LEU A 17 19.60 20.98 -57.73
CA LEU A 17 20.08 20.37 -56.49
C LEU A 17 18.88 20.18 -55.56
N LEU A 18 18.35 18.95 -55.52
CA LEU A 18 17.39 18.53 -54.50
C LEU A 18 18.16 18.30 -53.20
N THR A 19 18.19 19.28 -52.31
CA THR A 19 18.67 19.09 -50.93
C THR A 19 17.60 18.31 -50.16
N LEU A 20 17.84 17.00 -49.99
CA LEU A 20 17.12 16.17 -49.04
C LEU A 20 17.44 16.68 -47.63
N PHE A 21 16.52 17.41 -47.02
CA PHE A 21 16.53 17.65 -45.58
C PHE A 21 16.20 16.31 -44.91
N PHE A 22 17.21 15.64 -44.38
CA PHE A 22 16.98 14.66 -43.31
C PHE A 22 16.48 15.45 -42.10
N ALA A 23 15.16 15.46 -41.91
CA ALA A 23 14.62 15.80 -40.60
C ALA A 23 15.19 14.76 -39.63
N ALA A 24 16.06 15.19 -38.73
CA ALA A 24 16.46 14.36 -37.62
C ALA A 24 15.16 13.93 -36.92
N SER A 25 14.89 12.63 -36.89
CA SER A 25 13.84 12.09 -36.02
C SER A 25 14.07 12.69 -34.64
N PRO A 26 13.04 13.25 -33.97
CA PRO A 26 13.21 13.58 -32.57
C PRO A 26 13.68 12.29 -31.90
N ALA A 27 14.84 12.36 -31.23
CA ALA A 27 15.20 11.30 -30.32
C ALA A 27 13.96 11.06 -29.46
N ALA A 28 13.46 9.83 -29.44
CA ALA A 28 12.42 9.45 -28.51
C ALA A 28 12.88 9.98 -27.16
N SER A 29 12.11 10.90 -26.58
CA SER A 29 12.35 11.32 -25.21
C SER A 29 12.42 10.03 -24.42
N ALA A 30 13.57 9.73 -23.82
CA ALA A 30 13.58 8.77 -22.73
C ALA A 30 12.50 9.30 -21.79
N GLN A 31 11.41 8.54 -21.64
CA GLN A 31 10.34 8.91 -20.75
C GLN A 31 11.01 9.12 -19.39
N GLU A 32 10.83 10.31 -18.82
CA GLU A 32 11.42 10.67 -17.53
C GLU A 32 11.07 9.54 -16.56
N ARG A 33 12.09 8.83 -16.05
CA ARG A 33 11.84 7.78 -15.07
C ARG A 33 11.38 8.51 -13.82
N PHE A 34 10.09 8.48 -13.56
CA PHE A 34 9.55 8.89 -12.28
C PHE A 34 9.91 7.78 -11.32
N LEU A 35 10.92 8.03 -10.49
CA LEU A 35 11.24 7.20 -9.33
C LEU A 35 10.87 8.01 -8.09
N PRO A 36 10.49 7.37 -6.98
CA PRO A 36 10.13 8.11 -5.77
C PRO A 36 11.34 8.88 -5.24
N GLU A 37 11.12 10.14 -4.84
CA GLU A 37 12.17 10.98 -4.25
C GLU A 37 12.54 10.58 -2.82
N ASP A 38 11.58 9.97 -2.10
CA ASP A 38 11.72 9.45 -0.74
C ASP A 38 11.33 7.97 -0.67
N THR A 39 11.68 7.28 0.42
CA THR A 39 11.27 5.88 0.63
C THR A 39 9.73 5.78 0.69
N PRO A 40 9.10 5.00 -0.20
CA PRO A 40 7.66 4.75 -0.12
C PRO A 40 7.27 4.09 1.19
N ASP A 41 6.05 4.34 1.64
CA ASP A 41 5.53 3.95 2.95
C ASP A 41 4.20 3.24 2.79
N ALA A 42 4.15 1.96 3.19
CA ALA A 42 2.98 1.11 2.98
C ALA A 42 1.80 1.48 3.89
N GLU A 43 2.03 2.02 5.08
CA GLU A 43 0.96 2.48 5.99
C GLU A 43 0.18 3.64 5.36
N THR A 44 0.90 4.66 4.88
CA THR A 44 0.32 5.78 4.13
C THR A 44 -0.42 5.29 2.89
N GLY A 45 0.16 4.32 2.18
CA GLY A 45 -0.46 3.69 1.01
C GLY A 45 -1.75 2.96 1.33
N LEU A 46 -1.77 2.20 2.42
CA LEU A 46 -2.92 1.41 2.83
C LEU A 46 -4.10 2.30 3.19
N ALA A 47 -3.87 3.45 3.84
CA ALA A 47 -4.91 4.44 4.09
C ALA A 47 -5.56 4.94 2.78
N ILE A 48 -4.75 5.23 1.76
CA ILE A 48 -5.25 5.66 0.45
C ILE A 48 -5.98 4.51 -0.26
N PHE A 49 -5.47 3.29 -0.18
CA PHE A 49 -6.10 2.11 -0.76
C PHE A 49 -7.49 1.89 -0.17
N ASN A 50 -7.60 1.96 1.16
CA ASN A 50 -8.86 1.80 1.90
C ASN A 50 -9.90 2.86 1.53
N GLU A 51 -9.48 4.11 1.32
CA GLU A 51 -10.37 5.19 0.92
C GLU A 51 -10.80 5.10 -0.55
N ARG A 52 -9.91 4.65 -1.45
CA ARG A 52 -10.05 4.93 -2.89
C ARG A 52 -10.08 3.72 -3.81
N CYS A 53 -9.62 2.55 -3.35
CA CYS A 53 -9.37 1.38 -4.20
C CYS A 53 -10.26 0.18 -3.84
N THR A 54 -10.64 0.03 -2.57
CA THR A 54 -11.44 -1.11 -2.04
C THR A 54 -12.79 -1.30 -2.74
N VAL A 55 -13.39 -0.21 -3.23
CA VAL A 55 -14.67 -0.27 -3.96
C VAL A 55 -14.64 -1.22 -5.17
N CYS A 56 -13.46 -1.39 -5.79
CA CYS A 56 -13.23 -2.36 -6.87
C CYS A 56 -12.31 -3.50 -6.43
N HIS A 57 -11.23 -3.22 -5.70
CA HIS A 57 -10.21 -4.22 -5.36
C HIS A 57 -10.52 -5.04 -4.09
N GLY A 58 -11.54 -4.68 -3.32
CA GLY A 58 -11.90 -5.33 -2.06
C GLY A 58 -11.03 -4.88 -0.88
N ASP A 59 -11.53 -5.06 0.33
CA ASP A 59 -10.83 -4.66 1.58
C ASP A 59 -9.56 -5.49 1.82
N THR A 60 -9.56 -6.75 1.38
CA THR A 60 -8.43 -7.68 1.46
C THR A 60 -7.65 -7.77 0.15
N ALA A 61 -7.88 -6.83 -0.78
CA ALA A 61 -7.26 -6.77 -2.09
C ALA A 61 -7.47 -8.02 -2.97
N GLN A 62 -8.60 -8.71 -2.79
CA GLN A 62 -8.98 -9.94 -3.48
C GLN A 62 -9.69 -9.72 -4.84
N GLY A 63 -9.82 -8.47 -5.29
CA GLY A 63 -10.51 -8.12 -6.53
C GLY A 63 -12.04 -8.27 -6.45
N ASP A 64 -12.58 -8.42 -5.24
CA ASP A 64 -13.99 -8.71 -4.95
C ASP A 64 -14.76 -7.47 -4.45
N GLY A 65 -14.28 -6.27 -4.78
CA GLY A 65 -14.94 -5.03 -4.43
C GLY A 65 -16.36 -4.96 -5.02
N PRO A 66 -17.33 -4.39 -4.29
CA PRO A 66 -18.74 -4.43 -4.67
C PRO A 66 -19.02 -3.85 -6.07
N GLN A 67 -18.27 -2.81 -6.47
CA GLN A 67 -18.43 -2.20 -7.79
C GLN A 67 -17.82 -3.05 -8.91
N ALA A 68 -16.74 -3.78 -8.64
CA ALA A 68 -16.17 -4.71 -9.60
C ALA A 68 -17.13 -5.87 -9.87
N ILE A 69 -17.72 -6.43 -8.81
CA ILE A 69 -18.74 -7.50 -8.90
C ILE A 69 -19.96 -7.02 -9.70
N GLU A 70 -20.51 -5.85 -9.37
CA GLU A 70 -21.67 -5.30 -10.08
C GLU A 70 -21.39 -5.06 -11.57
N ALA A 71 -20.20 -4.56 -11.89
CA ALA A 71 -19.78 -4.26 -13.25
C ALA A 71 -19.28 -5.50 -14.04
N GLY A 72 -19.13 -6.65 -13.38
CA GLY A 72 -18.51 -7.84 -13.97
C GLY A 72 -17.06 -7.61 -14.39
N LEU A 73 -16.33 -6.79 -13.65
CA LEU A 73 -14.91 -6.53 -13.83
C LEU A 73 -14.10 -7.52 -13.01
N GLU A 74 -12.88 -7.81 -13.47
CA GLU A 74 -11.92 -8.68 -12.77
C GLU A 74 -10.64 -7.88 -12.50
N PRO A 75 -10.61 -7.07 -11.43
CA PRO A 75 -9.40 -6.39 -11.00
C PRO A 75 -8.31 -7.40 -10.62
N THR A 76 -7.06 -6.97 -10.66
CA THR A 76 -5.95 -7.78 -10.16
C THR A 76 -6.14 -8.11 -8.68
N ILE A 77 -5.91 -9.38 -8.34
CA ILE A 77 -5.89 -9.91 -6.99
C ILE A 77 -4.49 -9.62 -6.43
N PHE A 78 -4.34 -8.58 -5.62
CA PHE A 78 -3.02 -8.17 -5.12
C PHE A 78 -2.55 -9.03 -3.94
N ALA A 79 -3.46 -9.74 -3.27
CA ALA A 79 -3.13 -10.69 -2.22
C ALA A 79 -2.79 -12.10 -2.76
N ASP A 80 -2.78 -12.29 -4.09
CA ASP A 80 -2.30 -13.52 -4.72
C ASP A 80 -0.77 -13.64 -4.55
N PRO A 81 -0.24 -14.74 -3.97
CA PRO A 81 1.20 -14.96 -3.90
C PRO A 81 1.90 -14.95 -5.26
N GLU A 82 1.23 -15.24 -6.38
CA GLU A 82 1.81 -15.13 -7.72
C GLU A 82 1.95 -13.68 -8.19
N PHE A 83 1.14 -12.76 -7.66
CA PHE A 83 1.23 -11.33 -8.01
C PHE A 83 2.59 -10.75 -7.65
N ARG A 84 3.10 -11.01 -6.43
CA ARG A 84 4.42 -10.49 -5.98
C ARG A 84 5.57 -10.89 -6.90
N LEU A 85 5.49 -12.06 -7.54
CA LEU A 85 6.52 -12.60 -8.43
C LEU A 85 6.67 -11.74 -9.68
N THR A 86 5.53 -11.37 -10.28
CA THR A 86 5.45 -10.71 -11.59
C THR A 86 5.21 -9.20 -11.51
N ALA A 87 4.90 -8.69 -10.32
CA ALA A 87 4.70 -7.28 -10.05
C ALA A 87 5.96 -6.46 -10.38
N GLN A 88 5.78 -5.33 -11.07
CA GLN A 88 6.83 -4.36 -11.37
C GLN A 88 6.38 -2.96 -10.92
N PRO A 89 7.08 -2.29 -9.98
CA PRO A 89 6.62 -1.03 -9.40
C PRO A 89 6.36 0.07 -10.42
N GLN A 90 7.29 0.28 -11.36
CA GLN A 90 7.10 1.29 -12.41
C GLN A 90 5.84 1.06 -13.26
N ARG A 91 5.53 -0.21 -13.57
CA ARG A 91 4.34 -0.55 -14.34
C ARG A 91 3.06 -0.30 -13.56
N MET A 92 3.08 -0.57 -12.26
CA MET A 92 1.96 -0.23 -11.37
C MET A 92 1.76 1.28 -11.30
N TYR A 93 2.85 2.05 -11.17
CA TYR A 93 2.79 3.50 -11.20
C TYR A 93 2.14 4.02 -12.49
N ASP A 94 2.49 3.44 -13.64
CA ASP A 94 1.88 3.79 -14.92
C ASP A 94 0.38 3.45 -14.96
N PHE A 95 -0.04 2.28 -14.45
CA PHE A 95 -1.44 1.89 -14.37
C PHE A 95 -2.25 2.79 -13.41
N ILE A 96 -1.71 3.13 -12.24
CA ILE A 96 -2.38 4.03 -11.30
C ILE A 96 -2.49 5.44 -11.89
N THR A 97 -1.40 5.94 -12.48
CA THR A 97 -1.34 7.30 -13.04
C THR A 97 -2.31 7.46 -14.21
N ASN A 98 -2.30 6.51 -15.16
CA ASN A 98 -3.03 6.64 -16.41
C ASN A 98 -4.39 5.90 -16.41
N GLY A 99 -4.63 5.07 -15.40
CA GLY A 99 -5.78 4.19 -15.34
C GLY A 99 -5.74 3.09 -16.41
N ASN A 100 -6.79 2.29 -16.42
CA ASN A 100 -7.09 1.34 -17.48
C ASN A 100 -8.59 1.44 -17.79
N LEU A 101 -8.95 2.48 -18.55
CA LEU A 101 -10.35 2.79 -18.88
C LEU A 101 -11.04 1.65 -19.64
N ALA A 102 -10.29 0.84 -20.40
CA ALA A 102 -10.83 -0.32 -21.09
C ALA A 102 -11.34 -1.39 -20.10
N ASN A 103 -10.74 -1.47 -18.92
CA ASN A 103 -11.11 -2.37 -17.83
C ASN A 103 -11.74 -1.62 -16.64
N GLY A 104 -12.26 -0.41 -16.87
CA GLY A 104 -13.02 0.35 -15.86
C GLY A 104 -12.19 1.06 -14.79
N MET A 105 -10.86 0.99 -14.81
CA MET A 105 -10.02 1.70 -13.84
C MET A 105 -9.78 3.16 -14.28
N PRO A 106 -10.23 4.17 -13.51
CA PRO A 106 -9.98 5.57 -13.84
C PRO A 106 -8.50 5.96 -13.62
N PRO A 107 -8.01 7.04 -14.26
CA PRO A 107 -6.69 7.58 -13.96
C PRO A 107 -6.65 8.27 -12.59
N PHE A 108 -5.51 8.21 -11.92
CA PHE A 108 -5.22 8.91 -10.66
C PHE A 108 -4.03 9.86 -10.75
N GLY A 109 -3.49 10.06 -11.95
CA GLY A 109 -2.43 11.03 -12.25
C GLY A 109 -2.90 12.49 -12.22
N PRO A 110 -1.99 13.46 -12.45
CA PRO A 110 -2.29 14.90 -12.41
C PRO A 110 -3.41 15.35 -13.37
N ALA A 111 -3.68 14.59 -14.43
CA ALA A 111 -4.75 14.86 -15.39
C ALA A 111 -6.14 14.36 -14.94
N SER A 112 -6.22 13.63 -13.81
CA SER A 112 -7.47 13.11 -13.25
C SER A 112 -8.32 14.22 -12.63
N SER A 113 -9.65 14.02 -12.60
CA SER A 113 -10.57 14.88 -11.84
C SER A 113 -10.46 14.68 -10.32
N ASN A 114 -9.83 13.60 -9.88
CA ASN A 114 -9.52 13.32 -8.49
C ASN A 114 -8.08 12.78 -8.40
N PRO A 115 -7.06 13.63 -8.53
CA PRO A 115 -5.67 13.18 -8.59
C PRO A 115 -5.19 12.63 -7.24
N ILE A 116 -4.18 11.78 -7.29
CA ILE A 116 -3.33 11.36 -6.16
C ILE A 116 -1.99 12.05 -6.34
N ALA A 117 -1.31 12.49 -5.26
CA ALA A 117 0.02 13.08 -5.40
C ALA A 117 1.02 12.04 -5.93
N GLU A 118 2.17 12.49 -6.44
CA GLU A 118 3.17 11.57 -6.99
C GLU A 118 3.70 10.57 -5.95
N MET A 119 4.14 11.06 -4.80
CA MET A 119 4.59 10.20 -3.70
C MET A 119 3.47 9.31 -3.15
N ASP A 120 2.24 9.81 -3.06
CA ASP A 120 1.08 9.02 -2.64
C ASP A 120 0.79 7.82 -3.58
N ARG A 121 1.10 7.93 -4.87
CA ARG A 121 1.03 6.78 -5.78
C ARG A 121 2.13 5.75 -5.48
N TRP A 122 3.31 6.19 -5.04
CA TRP A 122 4.37 5.28 -4.59
C TRP A 122 4.05 4.63 -3.25
N HIS A 123 3.48 5.39 -2.30
CA HIS A 123 2.91 4.86 -1.06
C HIS A 123 1.88 3.76 -1.36
N LEU A 124 0.95 4.01 -2.28
CA LEU A 124 0.00 3.00 -2.75
C LEU A 124 0.67 1.73 -3.30
N ILE A 125 1.75 1.85 -4.06
CA ILE A 125 2.47 0.70 -4.61
C ILE A 125 3.13 -0.12 -3.49
N ALA A 126 3.69 0.54 -2.47
CA ALA A 126 4.22 -0.14 -1.29
C ALA A 126 3.13 -0.97 -0.59
N ALA A 127 1.94 -0.40 -0.38
CA ALA A 127 0.80 -1.14 0.16
C ALA A 127 0.33 -2.30 -0.74
N ILE A 128 0.32 -2.09 -2.07
CA ILE A 128 -0.05 -3.13 -3.05
C ILE A 128 0.90 -4.33 -2.99
N TYR A 129 2.21 -4.11 -2.86
CA TYR A 129 3.17 -5.20 -2.65
C TYR A 129 2.91 -5.93 -1.34
N SER A 130 2.71 -5.17 -0.27
CA SER A 130 2.47 -5.69 1.07
C SER A 130 1.34 -6.72 1.16
N PHE A 131 0.29 -6.62 0.33
CA PHE A 131 -0.81 -7.61 0.32
C PHE A 131 -0.37 -9.03 -0.08
N SER A 132 0.70 -9.19 -0.85
CA SER A 132 1.19 -10.51 -1.29
C SER A 132 2.54 -10.88 -0.70
N THR A 133 3.20 -9.99 0.04
CA THR A 133 4.48 -10.26 0.70
C THR A 133 4.25 -10.78 2.12
N PRO A 134 4.52 -12.07 2.41
CA PRO A 134 4.32 -12.59 3.76
C PRO A 134 5.40 -12.04 4.71
N PRO A 135 5.04 -11.54 5.90
CA PRO A 135 6.01 -11.02 6.87
C PRO A 135 7.02 -12.09 7.32
N GLU A 136 6.60 -13.36 7.41
CA GLU A 136 7.49 -14.48 7.70
C GLU A 136 8.54 -14.72 6.61
N SER A 137 8.23 -14.38 5.35
CA SER A 137 9.16 -14.48 4.23
C SER A 137 10.26 -13.43 4.34
N ILE A 138 9.90 -12.19 4.69
CA ILE A 138 10.86 -11.11 4.96
C ILE A 138 11.77 -11.51 6.13
N ALA A 139 11.21 -12.01 7.23
CA ALA A 139 11.97 -12.41 8.42
C ALA A 139 12.95 -13.57 8.13
N LEU A 140 12.51 -14.58 7.38
CA LEU A 140 13.38 -15.68 6.94
C LEU A 140 14.52 -15.18 6.03
N GLY A 141 14.23 -14.27 5.10
CA GLY A 141 15.24 -13.67 4.24
C GLY A 141 16.28 -12.86 5.01
N GLU A 142 15.84 -12.10 6.02
CA GLU A 142 16.73 -11.36 6.93
C GLU A 142 17.66 -12.29 7.70
N GLU A 143 17.14 -13.40 8.24
CA GLU A 143 17.91 -14.43 8.94
C GLU A 143 19.02 -14.98 8.03
N ILE A 144 18.65 -15.46 6.83
CA ILE A 144 19.59 -16.04 5.85
C ILE A 144 20.69 -15.02 5.48
N VAL A 145 20.31 -13.79 5.15
CA VAL A 145 21.27 -12.76 4.74
C VAL A 145 22.21 -12.40 5.89
N THR A 146 21.70 -12.36 7.11
CA THR A 146 22.50 -12.08 8.31
C THR A 146 23.50 -13.20 8.58
N GLU A 147 23.09 -14.46 8.48
CA GLU A 147 23.97 -15.62 8.66
C GLU A 147 25.12 -15.66 7.64
N GLN A 148 24.87 -15.19 6.41
CA GLN A 148 25.88 -15.08 5.35
C GLN A 148 26.76 -13.82 5.48
N GLY A 149 26.49 -12.94 6.44
CA GLY A 149 27.29 -11.74 6.71
C GLY A 149 26.86 -10.49 5.93
N GLY A 150 25.69 -10.50 5.31
CA GLY A 150 25.14 -9.43 4.49
C GLY A 150 25.04 -9.79 3.01
N ALA A 151 24.32 -8.95 2.26
CA ALA A 151 24.17 -9.06 0.81
C ALA A 151 24.65 -7.77 0.12
N ASP A 152 25.13 -7.93 -1.11
CA ASP A 152 25.49 -6.82 -2.00
C ASP A 152 24.22 -6.31 -2.72
N TRP A 153 23.35 -5.65 -1.96
CA TRP A 153 22.07 -5.19 -2.50
C TRP A 153 22.24 -4.14 -3.62
N PRO A 154 21.48 -4.24 -4.71
CA PRO A 154 21.43 -3.20 -5.72
C PRO A 154 20.71 -1.96 -5.17
N ASP A 155 20.82 -0.85 -5.90
CA ASP A 155 20.14 0.41 -5.53
C ASP A 155 18.61 0.32 -5.68
N THR A 156 17.92 1.38 -5.23
CA THR A 156 16.46 1.44 -5.28
C THR A 156 15.92 1.43 -6.72
N ASP A 157 16.64 2.02 -7.68
CA ASP A 157 16.25 2.04 -9.10
C ASP A 157 16.08 0.61 -9.64
N TYR A 158 16.95 -0.31 -9.23
CA TYR A 158 16.80 -1.72 -9.55
C TYR A 158 15.45 -2.27 -9.10
N TRP A 159 15.11 -2.11 -7.82
CA TRP A 159 13.88 -2.67 -7.25
C TRP A 159 12.62 -2.06 -7.86
N PHE A 160 12.64 -0.77 -8.21
CA PHE A 160 11.50 -0.09 -8.85
C PHE A 160 11.26 -0.49 -10.31
N THR A 161 12.26 -1.08 -10.96
CA THR A 161 12.19 -1.41 -12.40
C THR A 161 12.21 -2.90 -12.69
N ARG A 162 12.26 -3.76 -11.67
CA ARG A 162 12.38 -5.22 -11.80
C ARG A 162 11.30 -5.96 -11.02
N THR A 163 10.94 -7.15 -11.51
CA THR A 163 10.04 -8.08 -10.82
C THR A 163 10.81 -8.91 -9.78
N ASN A 164 10.11 -9.67 -8.93
CA ASN A 164 10.76 -10.65 -8.05
C ASN A 164 11.32 -11.84 -8.83
N GLU A 165 10.72 -12.20 -9.97
CA GLU A 165 11.30 -13.20 -10.88
C GLU A 165 12.65 -12.75 -11.44
N ASP A 166 12.78 -11.48 -11.85
CA ASP A 166 14.06 -10.92 -12.30
C ASP A 166 15.09 -10.96 -11.15
N ALA A 167 14.69 -10.54 -9.94
CA ALA A 167 15.57 -10.54 -8.78
C ALA A 167 15.96 -11.93 -8.31
N LEU A 168 15.09 -12.92 -8.45
CA LEU A 168 15.42 -14.31 -8.18
C LEU A 168 16.48 -14.83 -9.16
N ALA A 169 16.34 -14.51 -10.45
CA ALA A 169 17.33 -14.90 -11.46
C ALA A 169 18.70 -14.26 -11.20
N ASP A 170 18.73 -12.97 -10.83
CA ASP A 170 19.97 -12.26 -10.51
C ASP A 170 20.60 -12.77 -9.20
N LEU A 171 19.78 -13.13 -8.20
CA LEU A 171 20.23 -13.82 -6.98
C LEU A 171 20.91 -15.17 -7.33
N GLU A 172 20.28 -16.00 -8.15
CA GLU A 172 20.83 -17.30 -8.58
C GLU A 172 22.08 -17.17 -9.45
N ALA A 173 22.24 -16.03 -10.14
CA ALA A 173 23.46 -15.69 -10.87
C ALA A 173 24.62 -15.27 -9.95
N GLY A 174 24.34 -15.03 -8.66
CA GLY A 174 25.30 -14.59 -7.66
C GLY A 174 25.49 -13.07 -7.59
N ASP A 175 24.61 -12.29 -8.20
CA ASP A 175 24.77 -10.83 -8.31
C ASP A 175 24.59 -10.10 -6.97
N PHE A 176 24.00 -10.76 -5.95
CA PHE A 176 23.83 -10.22 -4.60
C PHE A 176 24.88 -10.70 -3.60
N GLY A 177 25.91 -11.42 -4.05
CA GLY A 177 27.02 -11.85 -3.17
C GLY A 177 26.66 -12.92 -2.14
N LEU A 178 25.52 -13.60 -2.31
CA LEU A 178 25.04 -14.69 -1.43
C LEU A 178 25.29 -16.06 -2.07
N ASP A 179 25.58 -17.07 -1.24
CA ASP A 179 25.60 -18.47 -1.64
C ASP A 179 24.18 -19.04 -1.60
N THR A 180 23.68 -19.46 -2.77
CA THR A 180 22.35 -20.03 -2.93
C THR A 180 22.35 -21.53 -3.24
N ALA A 181 23.51 -22.18 -3.22
CA ALA A 181 23.64 -23.57 -3.67
C ALA A 181 22.81 -24.55 -2.83
N ASP A 182 22.70 -24.28 -1.52
CA ASP A 182 22.00 -25.12 -0.56
C ASP A 182 20.61 -24.55 -0.16
N LEU A 183 20.21 -23.41 -0.71
CA LEU A 183 18.90 -22.80 -0.45
C LEU A 183 17.80 -23.45 -1.29
N SER A 184 16.67 -23.75 -0.66
CA SER A 184 15.42 -24.10 -1.33
C SER A 184 14.83 -22.91 -2.10
N ASP A 185 13.89 -23.17 -3.01
CA ASP A 185 13.25 -22.09 -3.78
C ASP A 185 12.45 -21.12 -2.89
N GLU A 186 11.91 -21.62 -1.77
CA GLU A 186 11.24 -20.80 -0.75
C GLU A 186 12.24 -19.88 -0.04
N GLU A 187 13.40 -20.39 0.38
CA GLU A 187 14.46 -19.61 1.01
C GLU A 187 15.06 -18.56 0.07
N LYS A 188 15.24 -18.89 -1.22
CA LYS A 188 15.67 -17.91 -2.22
C LYS A 188 14.64 -16.80 -2.41
N MET A 189 13.35 -17.16 -2.44
CA MET A 189 12.28 -16.16 -2.53
C MET A 189 12.23 -15.28 -1.28
N ALA A 190 12.43 -15.85 -0.09
CA ALA A 190 12.53 -15.11 1.16
C ALA A 190 13.66 -14.07 1.12
N VAL A 191 14.83 -14.45 0.60
CA VAL A 191 15.95 -13.51 0.36
C VAL A 191 15.55 -12.37 -0.59
N VAL A 192 14.84 -12.68 -1.68
CA VAL A 192 14.34 -11.67 -2.63
C VAL A 192 13.29 -10.75 -1.98
N ASP A 193 12.36 -11.29 -1.20
CA ASP A 193 11.35 -10.51 -0.49
C ASP A 193 11.99 -9.56 0.52
N TYR A 194 12.97 -10.05 1.29
CA TYR A 194 13.74 -9.22 2.21
C TYR A 194 14.48 -8.12 1.45
N GLY A 195 15.19 -8.45 0.36
CA GLY A 195 15.86 -7.45 -0.48
C GLY A 195 14.92 -6.38 -1.02
N ARG A 196 13.73 -6.77 -1.50
CA ARG A 196 12.70 -5.83 -1.96
C ARG A 196 12.13 -4.99 -0.83
N ALA A 197 11.90 -5.56 0.35
CA ALA A 197 11.39 -4.85 1.52
C ALA A 197 12.35 -3.74 2.00
N GLN A 198 13.61 -3.73 1.56
CA GLN A 198 14.52 -2.60 1.80
C GLN A 198 14.19 -1.35 0.95
N SER A 199 13.36 -1.49 -0.09
CA SER A 199 13.01 -0.39 -1.01
C SER A 199 11.78 0.43 -0.59
N TYR A 200 11.07 0.02 0.46
CA TYR A 200 9.90 0.70 1.01
C TYR A 200 9.70 0.37 2.50
N ASN A 201 9.02 1.21 3.27
CA ASN A 201 8.61 0.84 4.63
C ASN A 201 7.47 -0.18 4.53
N PHE A 202 7.79 -1.45 4.80
CA PHE A 202 6.81 -2.53 4.82
C PHE A 202 5.81 -2.37 5.98
N LEU A 203 4.56 -2.72 5.69
CA LEU A 203 3.49 -2.94 6.66
C LEU A 203 2.83 -4.27 6.28
N ASP A 204 2.50 -5.11 7.26
CA ASP A 204 1.60 -6.24 7.04
C ASP A 204 0.15 -5.72 7.06
N PRO A 205 -0.57 -5.72 5.92
CA PRO A 205 -1.91 -5.15 5.84
C PRO A 205 -2.98 -6.04 6.50
N PHE A 206 -2.61 -7.26 6.90
CA PHE A 206 -3.46 -8.20 7.62
C PHE A 206 -3.08 -8.31 9.09
N ALA A 207 -2.04 -7.58 9.54
CA ALA A 207 -1.71 -7.52 10.95
C ALA A 207 -2.90 -6.94 11.71
N PRO A 208 -3.25 -7.53 12.87
CA PRO A 208 -4.19 -6.89 13.77
C PRO A 208 -3.63 -5.51 14.15
N PRO A 209 -4.49 -4.51 14.37
CA PRO A 209 -4.02 -3.19 14.73
C PRO A 209 -3.19 -3.25 16.02
N GLU A 210 -2.10 -2.49 16.05
CA GLU A 210 -1.21 -2.45 17.21
C GLU A 210 -1.98 -2.01 18.47
N PRO A 211 -1.78 -2.70 19.62
CA PRO A 211 -2.44 -2.29 20.85
C PRO A 211 -2.07 -0.87 21.26
N ILE A 212 -3.08 -0.07 21.62
CA ILE A 212 -2.92 1.22 22.27
C ILE A 212 -2.20 1.01 23.60
N LYS A 213 -0.96 1.50 23.70
CA LYS A 213 -0.09 1.28 24.86
C LYS A 213 -0.69 1.75 26.17
N GLU A 214 -1.38 2.88 26.15
CA GLU A 214 -2.08 3.41 27.32
C GLU A 214 -3.32 4.18 26.87
N ALA A 215 -4.46 3.88 27.50
CA ALA A 215 -5.72 4.57 27.25
C ALA A 215 -6.40 4.95 28.57
N ILE A 216 -7.01 6.13 28.60
CA ILE A 216 -7.78 6.61 29.75
C ILE A 216 -9.24 6.72 29.36
N ILE A 217 -10.10 5.93 30.03
CA ILE A 217 -11.55 6.03 29.89
C ILE A 217 -12.09 6.70 31.15
N SER A 218 -12.71 7.87 31.00
CA SER A 218 -13.25 8.64 32.11
C SER A 218 -14.63 9.19 31.79
N GLY A 219 -15.40 9.48 32.83
CA GLY A 219 -16.75 10.00 32.69
C GLY A 219 -17.29 10.58 33.99
N GLN A 220 -18.56 10.97 33.96
CA GLN A 220 -19.30 11.49 35.11
C GLN A 220 -20.70 10.87 35.15
N VAL A 221 -21.17 10.54 36.34
CA VAL A 221 -22.49 9.96 36.59
C VAL A 221 -23.39 11.04 37.17
N ILE A 222 -24.43 11.39 36.42
CA ILE A 222 -25.43 12.39 36.81
C ILE A 222 -26.76 11.70 37.07
N ASN A 223 -27.40 12.06 38.17
CA ASN A 223 -28.76 11.63 38.45
C ASN A 223 -29.73 12.40 37.53
N GLY A 224 -30.30 11.71 36.54
CA GLY A 224 -31.20 12.35 35.56
C GLY A 224 -32.50 12.93 36.13
N SER A 225 -32.87 12.65 37.38
CA SER A 225 -34.06 13.26 38.02
C SER A 225 -33.74 14.56 38.77
N THR A 226 -32.54 14.68 39.32
CA THR A 226 -32.10 15.87 40.08
C THR A 226 -31.14 16.76 39.31
N ASP A 227 -30.53 16.23 38.24
CA ASP A 227 -29.44 16.85 37.48
C ASP A 227 -28.19 17.12 38.34
N GLU A 228 -28.04 16.39 39.44
CA GLU A 228 -26.91 16.47 40.36
C GLU A 228 -25.96 15.26 40.20
N PRO A 229 -24.65 15.42 40.45
CA PRO A 229 -23.71 14.30 40.44
C PRO A 229 -24.05 13.24 41.49
N VAL A 230 -23.80 11.98 41.13
CA VAL A 230 -23.88 10.86 42.08
C VAL A 230 -22.52 10.74 42.78
N SER A 231 -22.44 11.14 44.05
CA SER A 231 -21.16 11.27 44.77
C SER A 231 -20.63 9.96 45.38
N GLU A 232 -21.35 8.86 45.25
CA GLU A 232 -20.98 7.55 45.79
C GLU A 232 -21.48 6.43 44.85
N GLY A 233 -20.68 5.38 44.67
CA GLY A 233 -21.07 4.21 43.90
C GLY A 233 -19.92 3.66 43.07
N THR A 234 -20.10 2.42 42.62
CA THR A 234 -19.12 1.72 41.79
C THR A 234 -19.52 1.80 40.32
N VAL A 235 -18.55 2.12 39.46
CA VAL A 235 -18.68 2.05 38.00
C VAL A 235 -17.99 0.78 37.54
N THR A 236 -18.66 -0.02 36.72
CA THR A 236 -18.09 -1.17 36.02
C THR A 236 -17.81 -0.79 34.57
N LEU A 237 -16.57 -0.92 34.13
CA LEU A 237 -16.17 -0.80 32.73
C LEU A 237 -16.01 -2.20 32.14
N ARG A 238 -16.73 -2.47 31.05
CA ARG A 238 -16.58 -3.70 30.27
C ARG A 238 -16.14 -3.39 28.85
N ALA A 239 -15.33 -4.28 28.28
CA ALA A 239 -14.92 -4.20 26.88
C ALA A 239 -15.31 -5.48 26.14
N PHE A 240 -15.68 -5.34 24.87
CA PHE A 240 -16.14 -6.45 24.03
C PHE A 240 -15.47 -6.43 22.66
N THR A 241 -15.23 -7.62 22.09
CA THR A 241 -14.92 -7.75 20.66
C THR A 241 -16.16 -7.46 19.80
N PHE A 242 -15.98 -7.35 18.47
CA PHE A 242 -17.10 -7.22 17.54
C PHE A 242 -18.06 -8.43 17.59
N ASP A 243 -17.55 -9.60 17.93
CA ASP A 243 -18.33 -10.83 18.14
C ASP A 243 -18.99 -10.91 19.53
N LEU A 244 -18.95 -9.82 20.30
CA LEU A 244 -19.53 -9.68 21.64
C LEU A 244 -18.89 -10.59 22.71
N GLU A 245 -17.63 -10.99 22.50
CA GLU A 245 -16.85 -11.65 23.54
C GLU A 245 -16.37 -10.62 24.57
N GLU A 246 -16.61 -10.87 25.85
CA GLU A 246 -16.18 -9.97 26.94
C GLU A 246 -14.67 -10.13 27.19
N MET A 247 -13.91 -9.05 26.96
CA MET A 247 -12.45 -9.03 27.06
C MET A 247 -11.94 -8.36 28.33
N LEU A 248 -12.72 -7.45 28.91
CA LEU A 248 -12.38 -6.67 30.09
C LEU A 248 -13.62 -6.51 30.98
N ASN A 249 -13.41 -6.55 32.29
CA ASN A 249 -14.43 -6.25 33.29
C ASN A 249 -13.75 -5.70 34.56
N GLU A 250 -13.65 -4.39 34.63
CA GLU A 250 -12.96 -3.66 35.70
C GLU A 250 -13.93 -2.76 36.45
N THR A 251 -13.65 -2.49 37.71
CA THR A 251 -14.46 -1.56 38.51
C THR A 251 -13.63 -0.44 39.12
N THR A 252 -14.27 0.71 39.32
CA THR A 252 -13.70 1.84 40.06
C THR A 252 -14.80 2.56 40.83
N GLU A 253 -14.40 3.34 41.83
CA GLU A 253 -15.33 4.11 42.65
C GLU A 253 -15.51 5.53 42.07
N LEU A 254 -16.72 6.07 42.22
CA LEU A 254 -17.00 7.47 41.96
C LEU A 254 -16.31 8.37 42.99
N ASP A 255 -15.80 9.51 42.53
CA ASP A 255 -15.36 10.58 43.43
C ASP A 255 -16.52 11.45 43.93
N GLU A 256 -16.22 12.43 44.79
CA GLU A 256 -17.22 13.35 45.38
C GLU A 256 -17.99 14.16 44.31
N ASP A 257 -17.41 14.35 43.13
CA ASP A 257 -18.01 15.03 41.98
C ASP A 257 -18.70 14.05 41.01
N GLY A 258 -18.82 12.77 41.39
CA GLY A 258 -19.43 11.71 40.60
C GLY A 258 -18.65 11.35 39.35
N ARG A 259 -17.32 11.54 39.34
CA ARG A 259 -16.45 11.19 38.22
C ARG A 259 -15.76 9.86 38.46
N TYR A 260 -15.41 9.21 37.35
CA TYR A 260 -14.62 7.98 37.35
C TYR A 260 -13.52 8.06 36.29
N SER A 261 -12.47 7.26 36.46
CA SER A 261 -11.40 7.10 35.49
C SER A 261 -10.82 5.70 35.57
N PHE A 262 -10.56 5.11 34.41
CA PHE A 262 -9.85 3.84 34.20
C PHE A 262 -8.59 4.12 33.39
N THR A 263 -7.46 3.57 33.81
CA THR A 263 -6.22 3.56 33.03
C THR A 263 -5.98 2.14 32.57
N LEU A 264 -5.96 1.94 31.26
CA LEU A 264 -5.77 0.66 30.61
C LEU A 264 -4.44 0.65 29.86
N THR A 265 -3.82 -0.51 29.72
CA THR A 265 -2.56 -0.69 28.99
C THR A 265 -2.69 -1.81 27.97
N ASP A 266 -2.01 -1.69 26.84
CA ASP A 266 -2.05 -2.65 25.72
C ASP A 266 -3.49 -2.99 25.29
N VAL A 267 -4.27 -1.94 25.03
CA VAL A 267 -5.67 -2.03 24.62
C VAL A 267 -5.77 -2.31 23.12
N ASP A 268 -6.57 -3.29 22.74
CA ASP A 268 -6.95 -3.49 21.35
C ASP A 268 -7.90 -2.36 20.89
N PRO A 269 -7.56 -1.59 19.84
CA PRO A 269 -8.38 -0.48 19.37
C PRO A 269 -9.74 -0.91 18.82
N GLU A 270 -9.95 -2.19 18.49
CA GLU A 270 -11.23 -2.69 18.01
C GLU A 270 -12.24 -2.94 19.14
N TRP A 271 -11.79 -2.96 20.40
CA TRP A 271 -12.67 -3.20 21.55
C TRP A 271 -13.71 -2.10 21.73
N VAL A 272 -14.94 -2.52 21.99
CA VAL A 272 -16.07 -1.65 22.30
C VAL A 272 -16.29 -1.60 23.81
N TYR A 273 -16.29 -0.41 24.38
CA TYR A 273 -16.39 -0.16 25.81
C TYR A 273 -17.79 0.28 26.24
N LEU A 274 -18.21 -0.22 27.40
CA LEU A 274 -19.44 0.16 28.10
C LEU A 274 -19.12 0.40 29.58
N ALA A 275 -19.41 1.61 30.06
CA ALA A 275 -19.42 1.90 31.49
C ALA A 275 -20.84 1.73 32.03
N SER A 276 -20.98 1.09 33.19
CA SER A 276 -22.27 0.89 33.83
C SER A 276 -22.24 1.17 35.32
N VAL A 277 -23.36 1.65 35.86
CA VAL A 277 -23.58 1.81 37.31
C VAL A 277 -24.83 1.05 37.69
N GLU A 278 -24.78 0.36 38.82
CA GLU A 278 -25.95 -0.26 39.43
C GLU A 278 -26.54 0.66 40.50
N ASN A 279 -27.86 0.85 40.47
CA ASN A 279 -28.60 1.54 41.51
C ASN A 279 -29.85 0.72 41.82
N GLU A 280 -29.95 0.25 43.07
CA GLU A 280 -30.92 -0.76 43.49
C GLU A 280 -30.85 -2.02 42.61
N ASP A 281 -31.92 -2.35 41.88
CA ASP A 281 -31.99 -3.50 40.98
C ASP A 281 -31.90 -3.10 39.49
N LEU A 282 -31.44 -1.87 39.20
CA LEU A 282 -31.37 -1.32 37.84
C LEU A 282 -29.92 -1.01 37.44
N THR A 283 -29.55 -1.47 36.24
CA THR A 283 -28.26 -1.15 35.61
C THR A 283 -28.44 -0.04 34.59
N PHE A 284 -27.64 1.02 34.72
CA PHE A 284 -27.58 2.14 33.80
C PHE A 284 -26.27 2.06 33.01
N ASN A 285 -26.34 2.09 31.68
CA ASN A 285 -25.18 1.96 30.81
C ASN A 285 -24.89 3.28 30.07
N SER A 286 -23.62 3.53 29.79
CA SER A 286 -23.18 4.54 28.83
C SER A 286 -23.57 4.15 27.40
N SER A 287 -23.38 5.08 26.46
CA SER A 287 -23.23 4.69 25.05
C SER A 287 -21.97 3.82 24.88
N ALA A 288 -22.01 2.93 23.89
CA ALA A 288 -20.83 2.23 23.42
C ALA A 288 -19.82 3.21 22.82
N ALA A 289 -18.52 2.98 23.07
CA ALA A 289 -17.43 3.77 22.51
C ALA A 289 -16.23 2.88 22.15
N GLN A 290 -15.46 3.29 21.15
CA GLN A 290 -14.12 2.77 20.81
C GLN A 290 -13.09 3.87 21.06
N ILE A 291 -11.81 3.50 21.18
CA ILE A 291 -10.70 4.42 21.45
C ILE A 291 -9.90 4.67 20.17
#